data_AF-A0A819KDY7-F1
#
_entry.id   AF-A0A819KDY7-F1
#
_cell.length_a   1.000
_cell.length_b   1.000
_cell.length_c   1.000
_cell.angle_alpha   90.00
_cell.angle_beta   90.00
_cell.angle_gamma   90.00
#
_symmetry.space_group_name_H-M   'P 1'
#
loop_
_entity.id
_entity.type
_entity.pdbx_description
1 polymer ?
#
loop_
_entity_poly.entity_id
_entity_poly.type
_entity_poly.pdbx_seq_one_letter_code
_entity_poly.pdbx_strand_id
1 'polypeptide(L)'
;MEILSIVALEKSCSTKGEDIRDEKVKVLRCISPIKMEDVIFEQYIDKSDSSDNEYRQGYLDDPGVSKDSKTPTYNTQVVLLINNERWVGVPFILRAALNEKKIEMRIQFRDGPGSVFAEEIHYDNLHNSLALDELIFRVQLN
;
A
#
# COMPACT_ATOMS: atom_id res chain seq x y z
N MET A 1 -9.93 1.51 3.26
CA MET A 1 -10.44 0.13 3.34
C MET A 1 -11.36 -0.26 2.18
N GLU A 2 -12.09 0.66 1.54
CA GLU A 2 -13.02 0.32 0.45
C GLU A 2 -12.38 -0.43 -0.74
N ILE A 3 -11.33 0.12 -1.35
CA ILE A 3 -10.66 -0.50 -2.51
C ILE A 3 -10.17 -1.91 -2.16
N LEU A 4 -9.50 -2.06 -1.01
CA LEU A 4 -9.04 -3.36 -0.51
C LEU A 4 -10.17 -4.39 -0.42
N SER A 5 -11.31 -4.00 0.17
CA SER A 5 -12.44 -4.91 0.34
C SER A 5 -13.06 -5.37 -0.99
N ILE A 6 -12.99 -4.55 -2.04
CA ILE A 6 -13.47 -4.90 -3.39
C ILE A 6 -12.50 -5.87 -4.08
N VAL A 7 -11.19 -5.64 -3.93
CA VAL A 7 -10.16 -6.50 -4.55
C VAL A 7 -10.12 -7.88 -3.92
N ALA A 8 -10.25 -7.94 -2.60
CA ALA A 8 -10.17 -9.18 -1.85
C ALA A 8 -11.52 -9.92 -1.75
N LEU A 9 -12.57 -9.40 -2.38
CA LEU A 9 -13.94 -9.93 -2.30
C LEU A 9 -14.02 -11.36 -2.85
N GLU A 10 -14.77 -12.21 -2.16
CA GLU A 10 -15.25 -13.45 -2.77
C GLU A 10 -16.45 -13.19 -3.69
N LYS A 11 -16.77 -14.16 -4.54
CA LYS A 11 -17.95 -14.09 -5.40
C LYS A 11 -19.22 -14.06 -4.53
N SER A 12 -19.98 -12.97 -4.61
CA SER A 12 -21.26 -12.85 -3.92
C SER A 12 -22.36 -13.69 -4.59
N CYS A 13 -23.40 -14.05 -3.82
CA CYS A 13 -24.58 -14.76 -4.32
C CYS A 13 -25.37 -13.95 -5.35
N SER A 14 -25.37 -12.62 -5.22
CA SER A 14 -25.98 -11.71 -6.19
C SER A 14 -25.26 -10.36 -6.26
N THR A 15 -25.66 -9.51 -7.21
CA THR A 15 -25.16 -8.14 -7.38
C THR A 15 -25.93 -7.10 -6.55
N LYS A 16 -26.83 -7.54 -5.65
CA LYS A 16 -27.52 -6.64 -4.72
C LYS A 16 -26.50 -6.01 -3.76
N GLY A 17 -26.76 -4.75 -3.41
CA GLY A 17 -25.83 -3.98 -2.56
C GLY A 17 -25.63 -4.59 -1.17
N GLU A 18 -26.63 -5.25 -0.60
CA GLU A 18 -26.55 -5.95 0.69
C GLU A 18 -25.59 -7.13 0.62
N ASP A 19 -25.78 -8.03 -0.35
CA ASP A 19 -24.90 -9.20 -0.54
C ASP A 19 -23.44 -8.79 -0.76
N ILE A 20 -23.18 -7.73 -1.53
CA ILE A 20 -21.82 -7.20 -1.74
C ILE A 20 -21.23 -6.66 -0.43
N ARG A 21 -22.03 -5.94 0.37
CA ARG A 21 -21.59 -5.41 1.67
C ARG A 21 -21.26 -6.53 2.65
N ASP A 22 -22.05 -7.59 2.67
CA ASP A 22 -21.81 -8.74 3.53
C ASP A 22 -20.49 -9.43 3.19
N GLU A 23 -20.19 -9.61 1.90
CA GLU A 23 -18.89 -10.15 1.48
C GLU A 23 -17.72 -9.21 1.83
N LYS A 24 -17.90 -7.88 1.71
CA LYS A 24 -16.88 -6.91 2.17
C LYS A 24 -16.63 -7.03 3.66
N VAL A 25 -17.68 -7.16 4.47
CA VAL A 25 -17.57 -7.33 5.93
C VAL A 25 -16.84 -8.63 6.27
N LYS A 26 -17.10 -9.74 5.55
CA LYS A 26 -16.36 -11.00 5.74
C LYS A 26 -14.87 -10.83 5.51
N VAL A 27 -14.46 -10.17 4.42
CA VAL A 27 -13.05 -9.86 4.14
C VAL A 27 -12.43 -9.08 5.30
N LEU A 28 -13.08 -7.99 5.75
CA LEU A 28 -12.57 -7.16 6.83
C LEU A 28 -12.42 -7.93 8.15
N ARG A 29 -13.33 -8.86 8.44
CA ARG A 29 -13.25 -9.75 9.63
C ARG A 29 -12.10 -10.74 9.57
N CYS A 30 -11.62 -11.09 8.38
CA CYS A 30 -10.47 -11.97 8.18
C CYS A 30 -9.12 -11.25 8.26
N ILE A 31 -9.10 -9.91 8.38
CA ILE A 31 -7.84 -9.16 8.47
C ILE A 31 -7.21 -9.39 9.84
N SER A 32 -5.95 -9.82 9.85
CA SER A 32 -5.17 -9.96 11.07
C SER A 32 -4.99 -8.61 11.77
N PRO A 33 -4.97 -8.56 13.12
CA PRO A 33 -4.59 -7.34 13.83
C PRO A 33 -3.24 -6.82 13.36
N ILE A 34 -3.18 -5.51 13.07
CA ILE A 34 -1.98 -4.84 12.58
C ILE A 34 -0.98 -4.74 13.73
N LYS A 35 0.27 -5.14 13.48
CA LYS A 35 1.37 -4.96 14.44
C LYS A 35 2.23 -3.77 14.04
N MET A 36 2.96 -3.20 14.98
CA MET A 36 3.86 -2.08 14.70
C MET A 36 4.99 -2.43 13.73
N GLU A 37 5.42 -3.69 13.69
CA GLU A 37 6.42 -4.19 12.73
C GLU A 37 5.94 -4.17 11.27
N ASP A 38 4.62 -4.19 11.07
CA ASP A 38 3.97 -4.16 9.75
C ASP A 38 3.66 -2.73 9.28
N VAL A 39 4.08 -1.72 10.04
CA VAL A 39 3.73 -0.33 9.80
C VAL A 39 4.97 0.55 9.72
N ILE A 40 5.04 1.34 8.65
CA ILE A 40 6.04 2.38 8.46
C ILE A 40 5.34 3.73 8.51
N PHE A 41 5.83 4.61 9.39
CA PHE A 41 5.39 5.99 9.51
C PHE A 41 6.55 6.93 9.24
N GLU A 42 6.36 7.85 8.32
CA GLU A 42 7.32 8.91 8.02
C GLU A 42 6.65 10.27 8.20
N GLN A 43 7.39 11.19 8.79
CA GLN A 43 6.98 12.57 8.97
C GLN A 43 7.90 13.47 8.15
N TYR A 44 7.32 14.45 7.46
CA TYR A 44 8.09 15.43 6.71
C TYR A 44 8.85 16.37 7.66
N ILE A 45 10.17 16.42 7.47
CA ILE A 45 11.10 17.28 8.20
C ILE A 45 11.57 18.44 7.32
N ASP A 46 11.91 19.56 7.95
CA ASP A 46 12.46 20.73 7.27
C ASP A 46 13.72 20.38 6.46
N LYS A 47 13.83 20.93 5.25
CA LYS A 47 15.06 20.91 4.44
C LYS A 47 15.62 22.33 4.37
N SER A 48 16.19 22.79 5.48
CA SER A 48 16.87 24.08 5.59
C SER A 48 18.03 24.26 4.60
N ASP A 49 18.53 23.15 4.01
CA ASP A 49 19.69 23.10 3.10
C ASP A 49 19.29 22.98 1.60
N SER A 50 18.00 22.97 1.26
CA SER A 50 17.57 23.02 -0.15
C SER A 50 17.49 24.45 -0.66
N SER A 51 18.03 24.70 -1.87
CA SER A 51 18.00 26.00 -2.55
C SER A 51 16.59 26.48 -2.94
N ASP A 52 15.59 25.61 -2.83
CA ASP A 52 14.19 25.94 -3.09
C ASP A 52 13.52 26.55 -1.85
N ASN A 53 13.12 27.80 -1.99
CA ASN A 53 12.47 28.61 -0.94
C ASN A 53 11.10 28.06 -0.47
N GLU A 54 10.50 27.11 -1.20
CA GLU A 54 9.14 26.62 -0.96
C GLU A 54 9.08 25.49 0.10
N TYR A 55 10.23 24.88 0.47
CA TYR A 55 10.32 23.69 1.33
C TYR A 55 11.05 23.94 2.67
N ARG A 56 10.95 25.16 3.22
CA ARG A 56 11.73 25.61 4.40
C ARG A 56 11.05 25.39 5.77
N GLN A 57 9.92 24.68 5.83
CA GLN A 57 9.20 24.46 7.08
C GLN A 57 8.77 23.00 7.18
N GLY A 58 9.20 22.33 8.25
CA GLY A 58 8.79 20.97 8.57
C GLY A 58 7.39 20.93 9.18
N TYR A 59 6.81 19.74 9.32
CA TYR A 59 5.48 19.59 9.92
C TYR A 59 5.39 20.13 11.35
N LEU A 60 6.47 20.01 12.13
CA LEU A 60 6.55 20.53 13.49
C LEU A 60 6.71 22.06 13.55
N ASP A 61 6.97 22.74 12.44
CA ASP A 61 7.13 24.19 12.39
C ASP A 61 5.80 24.94 12.21
N ASP A 62 4.74 24.22 11.85
CA ASP A 62 3.39 24.77 11.80
C ASP A 62 2.92 25.22 13.21
N PRO A 63 2.48 26.49 13.37
CA PRO A 63 2.04 27.01 14.67
C PRO A 63 0.85 26.26 15.28
N GLY A 64 0.07 25.51 14.48
CA GLY A 64 -1.01 24.65 14.95
C GLY A 64 -0.59 23.27 15.46
N VAL A 65 0.70 22.92 15.33
CA VAL A 65 1.22 21.57 15.63
C VAL A 65 2.09 21.59 16.88
N SER A 66 1.86 20.64 17.78
CA SER A 66 2.73 20.44 18.95
C SER A 66 4.14 20.01 18.50
N LYS A 67 5.19 20.58 19.13
CA LYS A 67 6.59 20.22 18.84
C LYS A 67 6.93 18.74 19.13
N ASP A 68 6.13 18.06 19.94
CA ASP A 68 6.26 16.62 20.24
C ASP A 68 5.34 15.73 19.36
N SER A 69 4.74 16.28 18.31
CA SER A 69 3.77 15.56 17.47
C SER A 69 4.43 14.40 16.72
N LYS A 70 3.83 13.20 16.84
CA LYS A 70 4.24 11.98 16.12
C LYS A 70 3.30 11.64 14.97
N THR A 71 2.49 12.59 14.53
CA THR A 71 1.56 12.37 13.41
C THR A 71 2.35 12.09 12.13
N PRO A 72 2.11 10.95 11.47
CA PRO A 72 2.74 10.65 10.19
C PRO A 72 2.18 11.59 9.12
N THR A 73 3.04 12.13 8.26
CA THR A 73 2.62 13.11 7.24
C THR A 73 3.14 12.82 5.85
N TYR A 74 4.30 12.17 5.71
CA TYR A 74 4.96 12.03 4.42
C TYR A 74 4.62 10.70 3.73
N ASN A 75 4.82 9.60 4.43
CA ASN A 75 4.58 8.24 3.95
C ASN A 75 4.02 7.41 5.10
N THR A 76 2.92 6.71 4.84
CA THR A 76 2.38 5.70 5.73
C THR A 76 2.19 4.44 4.93
N GLN A 77 2.83 3.37 5.35
CA GLN A 77 2.67 2.05 4.75
C GLN A 77 2.22 1.05 5.81
N VAL A 78 1.23 0.23 5.48
CA VAL A 78 0.72 -0.84 6.34
C VAL A 78 0.67 -2.11 5.53
N VAL A 79 1.23 -3.18 6.06
CA VAL A 79 1.08 -4.55 5.54
C VAL A 79 -0.10 -5.21 6.25
N LEU A 80 -1.04 -5.74 5.46
CA LEU A 80 -2.20 -6.46 5.95
C LEU A 80 -2.16 -7.91 5.47
N LEU A 81 -2.61 -8.82 6.33
CA LEU A 81 -2.77 -10.24 6.00
C LEU A 81 -4.25 -10.61 6.17
N ILE A 82 -4.83 -11.17 5.10
CA ILE A 82 -6.23 -11.61 5.07
C ILE A 82 -6.27 -13.13 5.24
N ASN A 83 -6.75 -13.57 6.40
CA ASN A 83 -6.80 -14.99 6.77
C ASN A 83 -8.09 -15.63 6.24
N ASN A 84 -8.15 -15.83 4.93
CA ASN A 84 -9.15 -16.69 4.29
C ASN A 84 -8.49 -17.63 3.28
N GLU A 85 -9.24 -18.59 2.74
CA GLU A 85 -8.68 -19.62 1.85
C GLU A 85 -8.01 -19.04 0.59
N ARG A 86 -8.54 -17.95 0.05
CA ARG A 86 -8.02 -17.31 -1.18
C ARG A 86 -6.72 -16.54 -0.95
N TRP A 87 -6.61 -15.82 0.17
CA TRP A 87 -5.56 -14.82 0.39
C TRP A 87 -4.57 -15.19 1.50
N VAL A 88 -4.68 -16.38 2.09
CA VAL A 88 -3.72 -16.85 3.08
C VAL A 88 -2.28 -16.77 2.54
N GLY A 89 -1.42 -16.08 3.29
CA GLY A 89 -0.02 -15.89 2.92
C GLY A 89 0.24 -14.84 1.83
N VAL A 90 -0.76 -14.08 1.38
CA VAL A 90 -0.60 -12.97 0.43
C VAL A 90 -0.60 -11.64 1.19
N PRO A 91 0.49 -10.86 1.15
CA PRO A 91 0.53 -9.55 1.79
C PRO A 91 -0.20 -8.48 0.98
N PHE A 92 -1.06 -7.70 1.64
CA PHE A 92 -1.71 -6.53 1.08
C PHE A 92 -1.02 -5.27 1.61
N ILE A 93 -0.34 -4.54 0.72
CA ILE A 93 0.39 -3.32 1.09
C ILE A 93 -0.51 -2.12 0.80
N LEU A 94 -0.90 -1.40 1.85
CA LEU A 94 -1.56 -0.10 1.74
C LEU A 94 -0.53 0.99 1.95
N ARG A 95 -0.35 1.86 0.95
CA ARG A 95 0.59 2.98 1.01
C ARG A 95 -0.13 4.29 0.72
N ALA A 96 0.06 5.27 1.59
CA ALA A 96 -0.34 6.65 1.41
C ALA A 96 0.91 7.52 1.51
N ALA A 97 1.29 8.16 0.41
CA ALA A 97 2.50 8.96 0.33
C ALA A 97 2.23 10.27 -0.43
N LEU A 98 2.92 11.35 -0.04
CA LEU A 98 2.74 12.69 -0.62
C LEU A 98 3.66 13.00 -1.82
N ASN A 99 4.46 12.03 -2.27
CA ASN A 99 5.41 12.22 -3.36
C ASN A 99 4.73 12.44 -4.73
N GLU A 100 3.56 11.84 -4.97
CA GLU A 100 2.80 12.03 -6.20
C GLU A 100 1.29 12.02 -5.93
N LYS A 101 0.53 12.83 -6.65
CA LYS A 101 -0.94 12.79 -6.61
C LYS A 101 -1.45 11.62 -7.44
N LYS A 102 -1.40 10.41 -6.88
CA LYS A 102 -1.83 9.18 -7.56
C LYS A 102 -2.71 8.31 -6.66
N ILE A 103 -3.73 7.70 -7.25
CA ILE A 103 -4.50 6.61 -6.62
C ILE A 103 -4.40 5.40 -7.56
N GLU A 104 -3.65 4.39 -7.14
CA GLU A 104 -3.35 3.19 -7.93
C GLU A 104 -3.49 1.93 -7.07
N MET A 105 -3.95 0.86 -7.69
CA MET A 105 -3.90 -0.50 -7.18
C MET A 105 -3.00 -1.31 -8.12
N ARG A 106 -2.08 -2.08 -7.54
CA ARG A 106 -1.19 -2.98 -8.27
C ARG A 106 -1.33 -4.39 -7.73
N ILE A 107 -1.51 -5.35 -8.63
CA ILE A 107 -1.50 -6.78 -8.33
C ILE A 107 -0.27 -7.34 -9.02
N GLN A 108 0.69 -7.81 -8.23
CA GLN A 108 1.89 -8.47 -8.73
C GLN A 108 1.72 -9.98 -8.63
N PHE A 109 1.87 -10.68 -9.75
CA PHE A 109 1.72 -12.13 -9.82
C PHE A 109 3.04 -12.81 -9.44
N ARG A 110 2.95 -14.06 -8.98
CA ARG A 110 4.13 -14.91 -8.81
C ARG A 110 4.59 -15.44 -10.16
N ASP A 111 5.87 -15.76 -10.27
CA ASP A 111 6.40 -16.49 -11.43
C ASP A 111 5.65 -17.79 -11.67
N GLY A 112 5.45 -18.10 -12.96
CA GLY A 112 4.88 -19.36 -13.38
C GLY A 112 5.78 -20.55 -12.99
N PRO A 113 5.21 -21.74 -12.72
CA PRO A 113 6.00 -22.93 -12.46
C PRO A 113 6.91 -23.25 -13.65
N GLY A 114 8.23 -23.30 -13.41
CA GLY A 114 9.23 -23.57 -14.45
C GLY A 114 9.92 -22.33 -15.05
N SER A 115 9.82 -21.16 -14.41
CA SER A 115 10.63 -20.00 -14.81
C SER A 115 12.13 -20.31 -14.67
N VAL A 116 12.80 -20.51 -15.80
CA VAL A 116 14.24 -20.75 -15.92
C VAL A 116 15.09 -19.52 -15.55
N PHE A 117 14.43 -18.38 -15.30
CA PHE A 117 15.07 -17.10 -15.01
C PHE A 117 14.94 -16.68 -13.54
N ALA A 118 14.28 -17.47 -12.69
CA ALA A 118 14.12 -17.14 -11.27
C ALA A 118 15.45 -17.13 -10.48
N GLU A 119 16.50 -17.79 -11.00
CA GLU A 119 17.83 -17.85 -10.36
C GLU A 119 18.70 -16.60 -10.63
N GLU A 120 18.32 -15.72 -11.57
CA GLU A 120 19.07 -14.49 -11.88
C GLU A 120 18.68 -13.27 -11.02
N ILE A 121 17.86 -13.46 -9.96
CA ILE A 121 17.58 -12.40 -8.99
C ILE A 121 18.78 -12.27 -8.04
N HIS A 122 19.90 -11.80 -8.58
CA HIS A 122 20.99 -11.23 -7.80
C HIS A 122 20.57 -9.82 -7.39
N TYR A 123 20.47 -9.58 -6.08
CA TYR A 123 20.08 -8.30 -5.48
C TYR A 123 20.99 -7.11 -5.86
N ASP A 124 22.07 -7.33 -6.61
CA ASP A 124 23.07 -6.33 -6.97
C ASP A 124 22.79 -5.55 -8.26
N ASN A 125 21.77 -5.91 -9.06
CA ASN A 125 21.45 -5.19 -10.30
C ASN A 125 19.96 -4.90 -10.46
N LEU A 126 19.48 -3.87 -9.76
CA LEU A 126 18.08 -3.40 -9.75
C LEU A 126 17.51 -2.91 -11.10
N HIS A 127 18.25 -3.03 -12.21
CA HIS A 127 17.85 -2.51 -13.52
C HIS A 127 17.39 -3.57 -14.53
N ASN A 128 17.57 -4.88 -14.26
CA ASN A 128 17.31 -5.93 -15.26
C ASN A 128 16.68 -7.23 -14.72
N SER A 129 16.06 -7.24 -13.53
CA SER A 129 15.21 -8.38 -13.17
C SER A 129 14.00 -8.40 -14.11
N LEU A 130 13.70 -9.54 -14.74
CA LEU A 130 12.42 -9.74 -15.42
C LEU A 130 11.32 -9.38 -14.42
N ALA A 131 10.67 -8.24 -14.66
CA ALA A 131 9.64 -7.75 -13.76
C ALA A 131 8.52 -8.79 -13.74
N LEU A 132 8.08 -9.18 -12.54
CA LEU A 132 6.90 -10.01 -12.36
C LEU A 132 5.73 -9.37 -13.12
N ASP A 133 4.85 -10.21 -13.65
CA ASP A 133 3.63 -9.72 -14.30
C ASP A 133 2.81 -8.88 -13.32
N GLU A 134 2.32 -7.75 -13.80
CA GLU A 134 1.58 -6.79 -12.97
C GLU A 134 0.30 -6.32 -13.66
N LEU A 135 -0.79 -6.32 -12.89
CA LEU A 135 -2.04 -5.68 -13.27
C LEU A 135 -2.20 -4.38 -12.48
N ILE A 136 -2.33 -3.26 -13.19
CA ILE A 136 -2.38 -1.93 -12.59
C ILE A 136 -3.73 -1.27 -12.90
N PHE A 137 -4.47 -0.89 -11.85
CA PHE A 137 -5.67 -0.07 -11.95
C PHE A 137 -5.38 1.33 -11.42
N ARG A 138 -5.51 2.35 -12.29
CA ARG A 138 -5.38 3.77 -11.92
C ARG A 138 -6.77 4.38 -11.79
N VAL A 139 -7.10 4.86 -10.59
CA VAL A 139 -8.45 5.37 -10.27
C VAL A 139 -8.57 6.86 -10.62
N GLN A 140 -7.51 7.62 -10.40
CA GLN A 140 -7.44 9.01 -10.83
C GLN A 140 -6.44 9.12 -11.99
N LEU A 141 -6.91 9.67 -13.10
CA LEU A 141 -6.10 9.98 -14.26
C LEU A 141 -5.33 11.28 -14.01
N ASN A 142 -4.01 11.18 -14.11
CA ASN A 142 -3.17 12.22 -14.71
C ASN A 142 -2.60 11.60 -16.00
#